data_AF-A0AAN6IMU6-F1
#
_entry.id   AF-A0AAN6IMU6-F1
#
_cell.length_a   1.000
_cell.length_b   1.000
_cell.length_c   1.000
_cell.angle_alpha   90.00
_cell.angle_beta   90.00
_cell.angle_gamma   90.00
#
_symmetry.space_group_name_H-M   'P 1'
#
loop_
_entity.id
_entity.type
_entity.pdbx_description
1 polymer ?
#
loop_
_entity_poly.entity_id
_entity_poly.type
_entity_poly.pdbx_seq_one_letter_code
_entity_poly.pdbx_strand_id
1 'polypeptide(L)'
;MVEHVGYEYLPVYFEQCHRLLHPQHGVMVLQSSTMNEERYSEYRHSVDFINKHIFPGGHCPSVSALVAGATKGSRGMLMLESAANFPDHYARTLRVWRERFLCGFDKVLSTVAPKNAQLILQEQELAGGQYQLPACASSTSSLTEIGNGSSALPDVYKHSNTTPEAGYNDVFRRKWEYYFAYCEGAFATRAIGCTQLVFTRTYNEDLSDPRFLM
;
A
#
# COMPACT_ATOMS: atom_id res chain seq x y z
N MET A 1 7.68 -3.53 7.90
CA MET A 1 8.77 -3.33 6.89
C MET A 1 9.11 -1.84 6.81
N VAL A 2 10.05 -1.42 5.94
CA VAL A 2 10.64 -0.06 5.91
C VAL A 2 9.59 1.06 5.82
N GLU A 3 8.43 0.78 5.24
CA GLU A 3 7.28 1.67 5.14
C GLU A 3 6.63 2.02 6.49
N HIS A 4 6.97 1.28 7.55
CA HIS A 4 6.48 1.50 8.92
C HIS A 4 7.56 2.03 9.85
N VAL A 5 8.73 2.38 9.31
CA VAL A 5 9.85 2.93 10.08
C VAL A 5 9.68 4.43 10.28
N GLY A 6 9.15 5.14 9.28
CA GLY A 6 9.08 6.60 9.28
C GLY A 6 10.39 7.26 8.82
N TYR A 7 10.26 8.45 8.22
CA TYR A 7 11.38 9.18 7.61
C TYR A 7 12.56 9.38 8.56
N GLU A 8 12.28 9.81 9.79
CA GLU A 8 13.29 10.19 10.80
C GLU A 8 14.19 9.02 11.21
N TYR A 9 13.67 7.80 11.11
CA TYR A 9 14.31 6.58 11.58
C TYR A 9 14.93 5.74 10.46
N LEU A 10 14.85 6.18 9.20
CA LEU A 10 15.52 5.50 8.08
C LEU A 10 17.02 5.26 8.35
N PRO A 11 17.80 6.23 8.89
CA PRO A 11 19.21 5.98 9.23
C PRO A 11 19.39 4.86 10.27
N VAL A 12 18.55 4.82 11.30
CA VAL A 12 18.62 3.79 12.36
C VAL A 12 18.27 2.41 11.78
N TYR A 13 17.27 2.34 10.92
CA TYR A 13 16.91 1.10 10.21
C TYR A 13 18.10 0.57 9.40
N PHE A 14 18.73 1.42 8.59
CA PHE A 14 19.87 1.00 7.78
C PHE A 14 21.15 0.74 8.60
N GLU A 15 21.32 1.38 9.76
CA GLU A 15 22.38 1.02 10.71
C GLU A 15 22.21 -0.42 11.21
N GLN A 16 20.98 -0.82 11.55
CA GLN A 16 20.70 -2.19 11.97
C GLN A 16 20.91 -3.19 10.82
N CYS A 17 20.43 -2.86 9.61
CA CYS A 17 20.68 -3.68 8.43
C CYS A 17 22.17 -3.85 8.18
N HIS A 18 22.93 -2.76 8.19
CA HIS A 18 24.38 -2.79 8.05
C HIS A 18 25.01 -3.71 9.11
N ARG A 19 24.69 -3.53 10.40
CA ARG A 19 25.25 -4.32 11.50
C ARG A 19 25.00 -5.83 11.36
N LEU A 20 23.84 -6.21 10.85
CA LEU A 20 23.44 -7.61 10.67
C LEU A 20 23.97 -8.22 9.38
N LEU A 21 24.35 -7.39 8.39
CA LEU A 21 24.83 -7.86 7.10
C LEU A 21 26.24 -8.43 7.21
N HIS A 22 26.45 -9.64 6.68
CA HIS A 22 27.74 -10.33 6.70
C HIS A 22 28.86 -9.41 6.17
N PRO A 23 30.02 -9.31 6.87
CA PRO A 23 31.00 -8.27 6.60
C PRO A 23 31.65 -8.34 5.21
N GLN A 24 31.89 -9.54 4.67
CA GLN A 24 32.49 -9.71 3.34
C GLN A 24 31.46 -10.00 2.24
N HIS A 25 30.66 -11.05 2.41
CA HIS A 25 29.79 -11.62 1.36
C HIS A 25 28.31 -11.18 1.42
N GLY A 26 27.97 -10.24 2.30
CA GLY A 26 26.57 -9.91 2.57
C GLY A 26 25.91 -9.12 1.43
N VAL A 27 24.73 -9.60 0.99
CA VAL A 27 23.84 -8.90 0.05
C VAL A 27 22.50 -8.63 0.72
N MET A 28 22.04 -7.38 0.69
CA MET A 28 20.74 -6.96 1.17
C MET A 28 19.84 -6.62 -0.01
N VAL A 29 18.67 -7.23 -0.09
CA VAL A 29 17.61 -6.85 -1.03
C VAL A 29 16.48 -6.20 -0.25
N LEU A 30 16.22 -4.92 -0.54
CA LEU A 30 15.14 -4.15 0.07
C LEU A 30 14.07 -3.86 -0.99
N GLN A 31 12.88 -4.44 -0.82
CA GLN A 31 11.71 -4.04 -1.57
C GLN A 31 10.90 -3.01 -0.77
N SER A 32 10.54 -1.90 -1.42
CA SER A 32 9.70 -0.85 -0.82
C SER A 32 8.74 -0.29 -1.85
N SER A 33 7.53 0.07 -1.41
CA SER A 33 6.76 1.10 -2.14
C SER A 33 7.53 2.42 -2.07
N THR A 34 7.62 3.15 -3.18
CA THR A 34 8.42 4.38 -3.27
C THR A 34 7.65 5.56 -3.82
N MET A 35 7.70 6.70 -3.15
CA MET A 35 7.08 7.95 -3.62
C MET A 35 7.94 8.61 -4.69
N ASN A 36 7.31 9.28 -5.66
CA ASN A 36 8.02 10.10 -6.63
C ASN A 36 8.76 11.26 -5.92
N GLU A 37 10.01 11.52 -6.34
CA GLU A 37 10.89 12.54 -5.76
C GLU A 37 10.25 13.94 -5.73
N GLU A 38 9.56 14.33 -6.80
CA GLU A 38 8.90 15.64 -6.92
C GLU A 38 7.92 15.89 -5.76
N ARG A 39 7.17 14.85 -5.38
CA ARG A 39 6.10 14.94 -4.38
C ARG A 39 6.59 14.63 -2.97
N TYR A 40 7.79 14.08 -2.84
CA TYR A 40 8.22 13.45 -1.60
C TYR A 40 8.39 14.44 -0.44
N SER A 41 8.93 15.63 -0.74
CA SER A 41 9.20 16.68 0.25
C SER A 41 7.92 17.15 0.95
N GLU A 42 6.82 17.26 0.22
CA GLU A 42 5.50 17.60 0.74
C GLU A 42 4.80 16.39 1.35
N TYR A 43 4.83 15.25 0.65
CA TYR A 43 4.18 14.02 1.08
C TYR A 43 4.57 13.61 2.50
N ARG A 44 5.86 13.68 2.84
CA ARG A 44 6.39 13.23 4.15
C ARG A 44 5.85 14.01 5.35
N HIS A 45 5.21 15.16 5.12
CA HIS A 45 4.58 16.00 6.15
C HIS A 45 3.05 15.99 6.07
N SER A 46 2.50 15.20 5.16
CA SER A 46 1.06 15.15 4.89
C SER A 46 0.42 13.90 5.48
N VAL A 47 -0.86 14.00 5.82
CA VAL A 47 -1.70 12.86 6.19
C VAL A 47 -2.72 12.66 5.09
N ASP A 48 -2.56 11.59 4.31
CA ASP A 48 -3.50 11.20 3.26
C ASP A 48 -4.51 10.16 3.77
N PHE A 49 -5.39 9.71 2.87
CA PHE A 49 -6.36 8.65 3.16
C PHE A 49 -5.69 7.36 3.66
N ILE A 50 -4.54 6.99 3.06
CA ILE A 50 -3.83 5.75 3.39
C ILE A 50 -3.29 5.83 4.82
N ASN A 51 -2.58 6.91 5.15
CA ASN A 51 -2.07 7.12 6.49
C ASN A 51 -3.21 7.20 7.51
N LYS A 52 -4.27 7.96 7.23
CA LYS A 52 -5.36 8.15 8.20
C LYS A 52 -6.18 6.89 8.45
N HIS A 53 -6.46 6.10 7.42
CA HIS A 53 -7.53 5.08 7.49
C HIS A 53 -7.07 3.64 7.26
N ILE A 54 -5.87 3.42 6.69
CA ILE A 54 -5.39 2.08 6.33
C ILE A 54 -4.12 1.74 7.11
N PHE A 55 -3.09 2.59 7.04
CA PHE A 55 -1.80 2.41 7.69
C PHE A 55 -1.39 3.65 8.50
N PRO A 56 -1.96 3.88 9.70
CA PRO A 56 -1.54 4.95 10.60
C PRO A 56 -0.05 4.88 10.91
N GLY A 57 0.65 6.01 10.71
CA GLY A 57 2.10 6.10 10.84
C GLY A 57 2.90 5.51 9.67
N GLY A 58 2.23 4.99 8.64
CA GLY A 58 2.85 4.52 7.41
C GLY A 58 3.51 5.67 6.64
N HIS A 59 4.63 5.37 6.01
CA HIS A 59 5.47 6.31 5.28
C HIS A 59 6.05 5.65 4.02
N CYS A 60 5.77 6.24 2.86
CA CYS A 60 6.29 5.80 1.55
C CYS A 60 7.56 6.61 1.18
N PRO A 61 8.78 6.11 1.44
CA PRO A 61 10.01 6.86 1.16
C PRO A 61 10.25 7.02 -0.35
N SER A 62 10.98 8.06 -0.77
CA SER A 62 11.53 8.08 -2.13
C SER A 62 12.79 7.21 -2.26
N VAL A 63 13.23 6.93 -3.48
CA VAL A 63 14.47 6.19 -3.72
C VAL A 63 15.66 6.96 -3.14
N SER A 64 15.72 8.26 -3.36
CA SER A 64 16.76 9.13 -2.81
C SER A 64 16.75 9.14 -1.28
N ALA A 65 15.58 9.11 -0.66
CA ALA A 65 15.46 9.02 0.79
C ALA A 65 15.98 7.69 1.36
N LEU A 66 15.70 6.57 0.68
CA LEU A 66 16.22 5.25 1.03
C LEU A 66 17.75 5.22 0.91
N VAL A 67 18.30 5.71 -0.19
CA VAL A 67 19.76 5.78 -0.41
C VAL A 67 20.42 6.69 0.61
N ALA A 68 19.86 7.88 0.89
CA ALA A 68 20.37 8.78 1.91
C ALA A 68 20.35 8.16 3.32
N GLY A 69 19.26 7.44 3.64
CA GLY A 69 19.16 6.66 4.88
C GLY A 69 20.23 5.58 4.98
N ALA A 70 20.45 4.83 3.89
CA ALA A 70 21.49 3.80 3.80
C ALA A 70 22.88 4.38 3.99
N THR A 71 23.21 5.47 3.28
CA THR A 71 24.49 6.17 3.41
C THR A 71 24.71 6.65 4.84
N LYS A 72 23.72 7.32 5.45
CA LYS A 72 23.86 7.84 6.81
C LYS A 72 23.96 6.72 7.86
N GLY A 73 23.07 5.73 7.81
CA GLY A 73 23.00 4.63 8.77
C GLY A 73 24.21 3.71 8.74
N SER A 74 24.79 3.51 7.56
CA SER A 74 25.99 2.68 7.37
C SER A 74 27.31 3.45 7.42
N ARG A 75 27.28 4.77 7.66
CA ARG A 75 28.46 5.64 7.56
C ARG A 75 29.17 5.51 6.19
N GLY A 76 28.38 5.41 5.12
CA GLY A 76 28.84 5.28 3.74
C GLY A 76 29.32 3.89 3.35
N MET A 77 29.12 2.86 4.20
CA MET A 77 29.62 1.51 3.93
C MET A 77 28.63 0.63 3.15
N LEU A 78 27.35 0.99 3.05
CA LEU A 78 26.41 0.31 2.17
C LEU A 78 26.44 0.97 0.78
N MET A 79 26.83 0.20 -0.24
CA MET A 79 26.79 0.61 -1.64
C MET A 79 25.49 0.15 -2.30
N LEU A 80 24.88 1.01 -3.12
CA LEU A 80 23.74 0.63 -3.95
C LEU A 80 24.25 -0.03 -5.23
N GLU A 81 23.89 -1.29 -5.44
CA GLU A 81 24.28 -2.06 -6.63
C GLU A 81 23.27 -1.94 -7.76
N SER A 82 21.98 -2.02 -7.41
CA SER A 82 20.90 -1.90 -8.40
C SER A 82 19.63 -1.38 -7.76
N ALA A 83 18.81 -0.73 -8.59
CA ALA A 83 17.46 -0.32 -8.24
C ALA A 83 16.55 -0.65 -9.42
N ALA A 84 15.63 -1.59 -9.22
CA ALA A 84 14.66 -2.02 -10.24
C ALA A 84 13.25 -1.69 -9.76
N ASN A 85 12.44 -1.08 -10.64
CA ASN A 85 11.10 -0.62 -10.30
C ASN A 85 10.04 -1.44 -11.05
N PHE A 86 9.04 -1.95 -10.32
CA PHE A 86 8.01 -2.87 -10.82
C PHE A 86 6.58 -2.40 -10.52
N PRO A 87 6.21 -1.14 -10.82
CA PRO A 87 4.91 -0.60 -10.42
C PRO A 87 3.74 -1.36 -11.07
N ASP A 88 3.90 -1.77 -12.33
CA ASP A 88 2.86 -2.45 -13.11
C ASP A 88 2.50 -3.83 -12.52
N HIS A 89 3.49 -4.52 -11.92
CA HIS A 89 3.27 -5.78 -11.21
C HIS A 89 2.42 -5.57 -9.95
N TYR A 90 2.68 -4.49 -9.21
CA TYR A 90 1.93 -4.17 -8.00
C TYR A 90 0.51 -3.69 -8.32
N ALA A 91 0.34 -2.92 -9.39
CA ALA A 91 -0.98 -2.53 -9.91
C ALA A 91 -1.84 -3.77 -10.23
N ARG A 92 -1.28 -4.75 -10.97
CA ARG A 92 -1.97 -6.03 -11.24
C ARG A 92 -2.30 -6.78 -9.95
N THR A 93 -1.39 -6.77 -8.98
CA THR A 93 -1.60 -7.43 -7.68
C THR A 93 -2.81 -6.85 -6.96
N LEU A 94 -2.90 -5.52 -6.86
CA LEU A 94 -4.03 -4.82 -6.21
C LEU A 94 -5.36 -5.05 -6.94
N ARG A 95 -5.36 -5.09 -8.27
CA ARG A 95 -6.55 -5.44 -9.06
C ARG A 95 -7.08 -6.82 -8.70
N VAL A 96 -6.21 -7.84 -8.73
CA VAL A 96 -6.58 -9.22 -8.42
C VAL A 96 -7.02 -9.34 -6.96
N TRP A 97 -6.40 -8.60 -6.04
CA TRP A 97 -6.83 -8.55 -4.64
C TRP A 97 -8.22 -7.92 -4.50
N ARG A 98 -8.50 -6.81 -5.19
CA ARG A 98 -9.84 -6.19 -5.20
C ARG A 98 -10.91 -7.15 -5.69
N GLU A 99 -10.68 -7.82 -6.82
CA GLU A 99 -11.62 -8.77 -7.41
C GLU A 99 -11.92 -9.92 -6.45
N ARG A 100 -10.88 -10.50 -5.85
CA ARG A 100 -11.03 -11.59 -4.87
C ARG A 100 -11.71 -11.12 -3.58
N PHE A 101 -11.39 -9.91 -3.11
CA PHE A 101 -12.01 -9.33 -1.92
C PHE A 101 -13.51 -9.12 -2.12
N LEU A 102 -13.90 -8.53 -3.25
CA LEU A 102 -15.32 -8.27 -3.55
C LEU A 102 -16.10 -9.56 -3.79
N CYS A 103 -15.55 -10.50 -4.55
CA CYS A 103 -16.19 -11.79 -4.80
C CYS A 103 -16.29 -12.65 -3.51
N GLY A 104 -15.30 -12.54 -2.63
CA GLY A 104 -15.23 -13.29 -1.37
C GLY A 104 -15.77 -12.56 -0.15
N PHE A 105 -16.45 -11.41 -0.30
CA PHE A 105 -16.75 -10.54 0.83
C PHE A 105 -17.64 -11.20 1.90
N ASP A 106 -18.67 -11.95 1.50
CA ASP A 106 -19.52 -12.70 2.43
C ASP A 106 -18.73 -13.72 3.27
N LYS A 107 -17.68 -14.30 2.67
CA LYS A 107 -16.76 -15.20 3.39
C LYS A 107 -15.88 -14.42 4.36
N VAL A 108 -15.42 -13.21 4.01
CA VAL A 108 -14.67 -12.32 4.92
C VAL A 108 -15.52 -12.02 6.16
N LEU A 109 -16.79 -11.66 5.96
CA LEU A 109 -17.73 -11.35 7.05
C LEU A 109 -17.97 -12.56 7.97
N SER A 110 -18.18 -13.74 7.40
CA SER A 110 -18.50 -14.93 8.19
C SER A 110 -17.29 -15.57 8.89
N THR A 111 -16.07 -15.39 8.37
CA THR A 111 -14.88 -16.14 8.84
C THR A 111 -13.78 -15.30 9.46
N VAL A 112 -13.56 -14.08 8.96
CA VAL A 112 -12.43 -13.22 9.36
C VAL A 112 -12.88 -12.19 10.39
N ALA A 113 -14.04 -11.57 10.16
CA ALA A 113 -14.58 -10.55 11.06
C ALA A 113 -14.72 -11.01 12.52
N PRO A 114 -15.26 -12.22 12.82
CA PRO A 114 -15.42 -12.67 14.20
C PRO A 114 -14.11 -12.92 14.93
N LYS A 115 -13.01 -13.13 14.19
CA LYS A 115 -11.69 -13.44 14.74
C LYS A 115 -10.82 -12.20 14.97
N ASN A 116 -11.21 -11.06 14.39
CA ASN A 116 -10.42 -9.83 14.39
C ASN A 116 -11.18 -8.67 15.04
N ALA A 117 -11.53 -8.82 16.32
CA ALA A 117 -12.27 -7.83 17.10
C ALA A 117 -11.55 -6.47 17.22
N GLN A 118 -10.22 -6.42 17.11
CA GLN A 118 -9.49 -5.14 17.14
C GLN A 118 -9.72 -4.27 15.91
N LEU A 119 -9.90 -4.87 14.72
CA LEU A 119 -10.30 -4.14 13.52
C LEU A 119 -11.71 -3.54 13.70
N ILE A 120 -12.60 -4.27 14.39
CA ILE A 120 -13.98 -3.81 14.68
C ILE A 120 -13.96 -2.55 15.57
N LEU A 121 -13.11 -2.52 16.60
CA LEU A 121 -13.01 -1.37 17.51
C LEU A 121 -12.48 -0.11 16.80
N GLN A 122 -11.48 -0.27 15.92
CA GLN A 122 -10.94 0.84 15.13
C GLN A 122 -11.98 1.43 14.16
N GLU A 123 -12.82 0.59 13.55
CA GLU A 123 -13.93 1.07 12.70
C GLU A 123 -15.05 1.75 13.50
N GLN A 124 -15.35 1.27 14.71
CA GLN A 124 -16.39 1.85 15.57
C GLN A 124 -16.00 3.24 16.09
N GLU A 125 -14.73 3.46 16.44
CA GLU A 125 -14.22 4.78 16.83
C GLU A 125 -14.23 5.77 15.65
N LEU A 126 -13.89 5.31 14.44
CA LEU A 126 -13.96 6.12 13.22
C LEU A 126 -15.42 6.46 12.81
N ALA A 127 -16.37 5.56 13.07
CA ALA A 127 -17.80 5.76 12.80
C ALA A 127 -18.53 6.59 13.87
N GLY A 128 -17.95 6.74 15.07
CA GLY A 128 -18.50 7.54 16.17
C GLY A 128 -18.42 9.06 15.98
N GLY A 129 -17.65 9.53 15.00
CA GLY A 129 -17.72 10.90 14.53
C GLY A 129 -18.98 11.06 13.66
N GLN A 130 -19.92 11.89 14.08
CA GLN A 130 -21.19 12.16 13.36
C GLN A 130 -20.94 12.55 11.89
N TYR A 131 -20.90 11.56 11.01
CA TYR A 131 -20.95 11.77 9.56
C TYR A 131 -22.29 11.22 9.09
N GLN A 132 -23.32 12.06 9.16
CA GLN A 132 -24.58 11.78 8.48
C GLN A 132 -24.33 11.81 6.98
N LEU A 133 -24.37 10.64 6.35
CA LEU A 133 -24.54 10.55 4.90
C LEU A 133 -25.78 11.38 4.53
N PRO A 134 -25.72 12.27 3.52
CA PRO A 134 -26.92 12.93 3.05
C PRO A 134 -27.89 11.83 2.63
N ALA A 135 -29.11 11.88 3.16
CA ALA A 135 -30.17 10.95 2.78
C ALA A 135 -30.23 10.93 1.25
N CYS A 136 -30.04 9.75 0.65
CA CYS A 136 -30.32 9.57 -0.76
C CYS A 136 -31.77 10.02 -0.94
N ALA A 137 -31.96 11.15 -1.63
CA ALA A 137 -33.27 11.68 -1.89
C ALA A 137 -34.04 10.59 -2.62
N SER A 138 -35.04 10.03 -1.95
CA SER A 138 -36.06 9.20 -2.55
C SER A 138 -36.89 10.10 -3.45
N SER A 139 -36.36 10.43 -4.62
CA SER A 139 -37.11 11.02 -5.71
C SER A 139 -37.18 9.98 -6.82
N THR A 140 -38.27 9.23 -6.80
CA THR A 140 -38.85 8.67 -8.02
C THR A 140 -39.09 9.82 -9.00
N SER A 141 -38.23 9.97 -10.00
CA SER A 141 -38.58 10.69 -11.23
C SER A 141 -38.25 9.79 -12.42
N SER A 142 -39.32 9.41 -13.10
CA SER A 142 -39.33 8.77 -14.40
C SER A 142 -38.53 9.58 -15.42
N LEU A 143 -37.49 9.00 -15.99
CA LEU A 143 -36.93 9.43 -17.27
C LEU A 143 -37.06 8.28 -18.27
N THR A 144 -38.05 8.43 -19.13
CA THR A 144 -38.24 7.66 -20.35
C THR A 144 -37.07 7.86 -21.32
N GLU A 145 -36.56 6.72 -21.80
CA GLU A 145 -35.93 6.45 -23.10
C GLU A 145 -34.99 7.51 -23.73
N ILE A 146 -33.68 7.23 -23.67
CA ILE A 146 -32.77 7.46 -24.79
C ILE A 146 -31.80 6.27 -24.90
N GLY A 147 -31.89 5.54 -26.02
CA GLY A 147 -30.74 5.04 -26.78
C GLY A 147 -29.97 3.82 -26.26
N ASN A 148 -30.22 2.67 -26.89
CA ASN A 148 -29.44 1.43 -26.78
C ASN A 148 -27.93 1.64 -26.99
N GLY A 149 -27.14 1.25 -26.00
CA GLY A 149 -25.71 0.97 -26.13
C GLY A 149 -24.94 1.00 -24.81
N SER A 150 -24.17 -0.06 -24.55
CA SER A 150 -23.01 -0.13 -23.64
C SER A 150 -23.18 -0.74 -22.24
N SER A 151 -22.44 -1.85 -22.07
CA SER A 151 -21.79 -2.37 -20.85
C SER A 151 -22.53 -2.23 -19.52
N ALA A 152 -23.29 -3.25 -19.14
CA ALA A 152 -23.69 -3.44 -17.75
C ALA A 152 -22.42 -3.58 -16.88
N LEU A 153 -22.31 -2.75 -15.84
CA LEU A 153 -21.34 -2.96 -14.77
C LEU A 153 -21.55 -4.37 -14.20
N PRO A 154 -20.47 -5.12 -13.87
CA PRO A 154 -20.61 -6.49 -13.43
C PRO A 154 -21.44 -6.58 -12.14
N ASP A 155 -22.18 -7.68 -12.03
CA ASP A 155 -23.25 -8.03 -11.05
C ASP A 155 -22.76 -8.13 -9.57
N VAL A 156 -21.62 -7.50 -9.25
CA VAL A 156 -20.88 -7.53 -7.98
C VAL A 156 -21.53 -6.65 -6.90
N TYR A 157 -22.47 -5.78 -7.27
CA TYR A 157 -23.11 -4.80 -6.37
C TYR A 157 -24.50 -5.20 -5.89
N LYS A 158 -24.88 -6.48 -5.92
CA LYS A 158 -26.08 -6.92 -5.20
C LYS A 158 -25.85 -6.70 -3.70
N HIS A 159 -26.59 -5.74 -3.12
CA HIS A 159 -26.55 -5.43 -1.70
C HIS A 159 -27.02 -6.65 -0.91
N SER A 160 -26.09 -7.40 -0.33
CA SER A 160 -26.40 -8.39 0.70
C SER A 160 -26.95 -7.62 1.91
N ASN A 161 -28.18 -7.90 2.31
CA ASN A 161 -28.74 -7.40 3.57
C ASN A 161 -28.00 -8.04 4.74
N THR A 162 -26.83 -7.50 5.08
CA THR A 162 -26.00 -7.96 6.20
C THR A 162 -26.42 -7.29 7.49
N THR A 163 -26.71 -8.11 8.49
CA THR A 163 -27.09 -7.71 9.86
C THR A 163 -26.05 -6.76 10.48
N PRO A 164 -26.47 -5.67 11.15
CA PRO A 164 -25.57 -4.60 11.65
C PRO A 164 -24.57 -4.99 12.73
N GLU A 165 -24.58 -6.21 13.24
CA GLU A 165 -23.90 -6.59 14.49
C GLU A 165 -22.41 -6.97 14.34
N ALA A 166 -21.93 -7.22 13.12
CA ALA A 166 -20.50 -7.42 12.86
C ALA A 166 -19.93 -6.12 12.28
N GLY A 167 -18.90 -5.52 12.91
CA GLY A 167 -18.29 -4.23 12.52
C GLY A 167 -17.67 -4.12 11.13
N TYR A 168 -17.99 -5.05 10.23
CA TYR A 168 -17.64 -5.07 8.83
C TYR A 168 -18.92 -4.85 8.01
N ASN A 169 -19.34 -3.60 7.90
CA ASN A 169 -20.54 -3.19 7.16
C ASN A 169 -20.18 -2.70 5.75
N ASP A 170 -21.15 -2.17 5.02
CA ASP A 170 -20.94 -1.59 3.68
C ASP A 170 -19.89 -0.46 3.68
N VAL A 171 -19.70 0.27 4.79
CA VAL A 171 -18.65 1.29 4.91
C VAL A 171 -17.27 0.65 4.88
N PHE A 172 -17.06 -0.45 5.62
CA PHE A 172 -15.81 -1.22 5.55
C PHE A 172 -15.55 -1.72 4.14
N ARG A 173 -16.56 -2.33 3.49
CA ARG A 173 -16.45 -2.83 2.12
C ARG A 173 -15.98 -1.73 1.16
N ARG A 174 -16.67 -0.59 1.18
CA ARG A 174 -16.37 0.56 0.30
C ARG A 174 -15.01 1.17 0.59
N LYS A 175 -14.59 1.22 1.86
CA LYS A 175 -13.26 1.72 2.24
C LYS A 175 -12.15 0.87 1.64
N TRP A 176 -12.26 -0.45 1.74
CA TRP A 176 -11.27 -1.37 1.18
C TRP A 176 -11.31 -1.43 -0.35
N GLU A 177 -12.49 -1.38 -0.95
CA GLU A 177 -12.63 -1.23 -2.40
C GLU A 177 -11.94 0.04 -2.90
N TYR A 178 -12.17 1.17 -2.21
CA TYR A 178 -11.50 2.44 -2.51
C TYR A 178 -9.99 2.33 -2.32
N TYR A 179 -9.50 1.74 -1.23
CA TYR A 179 -8.08 1.50 -1.01
C TYR A 179 -7.43 0.74 -2.19
N PHE A 180 -8.01 -0.40 -2.59
CA PHE A 180 -7.45 -1.18 -3.69
C PHE A 180 -7.47 -0.41 -5.00
N ALA A 181 -8.57 0.26 -5.34
CA ALA A 181 -8.69 1.03 -6.57
C ALA A 181 -7.77 2.26 -6.61
N TYR A 182 -7.67 2.98 -5.50
CA TYR A 182 -6.82 4.15 -5.33
C TYR A 182 -5.33 3.77 -5.49
N CYS A 183 -4.89 2.73 -4.79
CA CYS A 183 -3.50 2.27 -4.90
C CYS A 183 -3.22 1.65 -6.28
N GLU A 184 -4.15 0.89 -6.87
CA GLU A 184 -4.00 0.34 -8.21
C GLU A 184 -3.73 1.47 -9.22
N GLY A 185 -4.54 2.53 -9.17
CA GLY A 185 -4.37 3.71 -10.01
C GLY A 185 -3.02 4.39 -9.77
N ALA A 186 -2.62 4.55 -8.51
CA ALA A 186 -1.34 5.17 -8.16
C ALA A 186 -0.11 4.42 -8.73
N PHE A 187 -0.12 3.08 -8.67
CA PHE A 187 0.93 2.27 -9.27
C PHE A 187 0.84 2.26 -10.81
N ALA A 188 -0.35 2.07 -11.38
CA ALA A 188 -0.54 2.00 -12.83
C ALA A 188 -0.18 3.31 -13.55
N THR A 189 -0.34 4.44 -12.86
CA THR A 189 0.03 5.78 -13.37
C THR A 189 1.45 6.21 -12.98
N ARG A 190 2.20 5.33 -12.29
CA ARG A 190 3.56 5.59 -11.80
C ARG A 190 3.67 6.79 -10.85
N ALA A 191 2.58 7.16 -10.20
CA ALA A 191 2.61 8.12 -9.09
C ALA A 191 3.32 7.54 -7.84
N ILE A 192 3.29 6.21 -7.71
CA ILE A 192 4.04 5.43 -6.71
C ILE A 192 4.77 4.29 -7.45
N GLY A 193 6.01 4.02 -7.03
CA GLY A 193 6.83 2.90 -7.51
C GLY A 193 6.81 1.71 -6.55
N CYS A 194 7.20 0.52 -7.04
CA CYS A 194 7.52 -0.64 -6.22
C CYS A 194 8.96 -1.03 -6.52
N THR A 195 9.88 -0.52 -5.73
CA THR A 195 11.32 -0.57 -6.04
C THR A 195 11.99 -1.65 -5.21
N GLN A 196 12.76 -2.52 -5.87
CA GLN A 196 13.74 -3.39 -5.23
C GLN A 196 15.13 -2.74 -5.36
N LEU A 197 15.74 -2.45 -4.21
CA LEU A 197 17.10 -1.94 -4.11
C LEU A 197 18.01 -3.04 -3.59
N VAL A 198 19.14 -3.25 -4.26
CA VAL A 198 20.18 -4.17 -3.82
C VAL A 198 21.34 -3.37 -3.23
N PHE A 199 21.74 -3.72 -2.02
CA PHE A 199 22.87 -3.11 -1.34
C PHE A 199 23.89 -4.18 -0.93
N THR A 200 25.16 -3.81 -0.99
CA THR A 200 26.26 -4.58 -0.39
C THR A 200 27.12 -3.71 0.51
N ARG A 201 28.05 -4.32 1.25
CA ARG A 201 29.14 -3.57 1.88
C ARG A 201 30.18 -3.19 0.83
N THR A 202 30.86 -2.07 1.05
CA THR A 202 32.09 -1.74 0.30
C THR A 202 33.05 -2.93 0.32
N TYR A 203 33.69 -3.20 -0.82
CA TYR A 203 34.63 -4.32 -1.00
C TYR A 203 34.00 -5.72 -0.96
N ASN A 204 32.72 -5.86 -1.32
CA ASN A 204 32.14 -7.18 -1.61
C ASN A 204 32.64 -7.68 -2.98
N GLU A 205 33.76 -8.42 -2.97
CA GLU A 205 34.41 -8.93 -4.19
C GLU A 205 33.62 -10.04 -4.90
N ASP A 206 32.67 -10.69 -4.23
CA ASP A 206 31.89 -11.78 -4.82
C ASP A 206 31.05 -11.30 -6.00
N LEU A 207 30.65 -10.03 -6.03
CA LEU A 207 29.93 -9.44 -7.15
C LEU A 207 30.79 -9.22 -8.39
N SER A 208 32.12 -9.24 -8.25
CA SER A 208 33.05 -9.17 -9.38
C SER A 208 33.21 -10.53 -10.06
N ASP A 209 32.67 -11.60 -9.46
CA ASP A 209 32.67 -12.91 -10.06
C ASP A 209 31.73 -12.93 -11.29
N PRO A 210 32.25 -13.24 -12.49
CA PRO A 210 31.46 -13.28 -13.72
C PRO A 210 30.22 -14.18 -13.65
N ARG A 211 30.20 -15.16 -12.73
CA ARG A 211 29.06 -16.05 -12.52
C ARG A 211 27.80 -15.33 -12.02
N PHE A 212 27.93 -14.14 -11.43
CA PHE A 212 26.79 -13.33 -10.97
C PHE A 212 26.42 -12.18 -11.94
N LEU A 213 27.11 -12.05 -13.08
CA LEU A 213 26.91 -10.99 -14.08
C LEU A 213 26.22 -11.47 -15.38
N MET A 214 25.57 -12.64 -15.37
CA MET A 214 24.73 -13.17 -16.46
C MET A 214 23.27 -13.24 -16.07
#